data_AF-A0A9D8F9W6-F1
#
_entry.id   AF-A0A9D8F9W6-F1
#
_cell.length_a   1.000
_cell.length_b   1.000
_cell.length_c   1.000
_cell.angle_alpha   90.00
_cell.angle_beta   90.00
_cell.angle_gamma   90.00
#
_symmetry.space_group_name_H-M   'P 1'
#
loop_
_entity.id
_entity.type
_entity.pdbx_description
1 polymer ?
#
loop_
_entity_poly.entity_id
_entity_poly.type
_entity_poly.pdbx_seq_one_letter_code
_entity_poly.pdbx_strand_id
1 'polypeptide(L)'
;METVYIRRQFNDYRIAKIPFDGLSGIRWDTISGGVNNIAPQPFIHAYVWCDEVIGDIAHSCQHGPPPHSIKIVIVKKDNSPDIFKMISEIAGPKPKVYRAKPYNPKTDVKDICDALIKGKDHPAVEIKDHKIHGKIFVIKPKNMKKLIADGTANTLRARSHKVQLQIFINMKENSDFKEVQYGYWLTYKKNK
;
A
#
# COMPACT_ATOMS: atom_id res chain seq x y z
N MET A 1 32.06 -17.22 -8.82
CA MET A 1 30.74 -17.21 -8.17
C MET A 1 30.25 -15.79 -8.12
N GLU A 2 29.09 -15.51 -8.71
CA GLU A 2 28.56 -14.15 -8.72
C GLU A 2 27.96 -13.79 -7.35
N THR A 3 28.17 -12.54 -6.93
CA THR A 3 27.74 -12.06 -5.62
C THR A 3 26.39 -11.36 -5.73
N VAL A 4 25.47 -11.69 -4.82
CA VAL A 4 24.16 -11.06 -4.71
C VAL A 4 24.08 -10.26 -3.42
N TYR A 5 23.65 -9.00 -3.54
CA TYR A 5 23.40 -8.12 -2.40
C TYR A 5 21.94 -8.24 -1.94
N ILE A 6 21.78 -8.47 -0.64
CA ILE A 6 20.50 -8.80 0.00
C ILE A 6 20.23 -7.86 1.16
N ARG A 7 18.95 -7.67 1.47
CA ARG A 7 18.47 -6.95 2.65
C ARG A 7 17.45 -7.80 3.42
N ARG A 8 17.22 -7.48 4.69
CA ARG A 8 16.11 -8.07 5.46
C ARG A 8 14.75 -7.50 5.05
N GLN A 9 14.70 -6.20 4.79
CA GLN A 9 13.54 -5.47 4.25
C GLN A 9 13.97 -4.53 3.12
N PHE A 10 13.03 -4.15 2.24
CA PHE A 10 13.36 -3.42 1.01
C PHE A 10 13.95 -2.03 1.26
N ASN A 11 13.64 -1.45 2.42
CA ASN A 11 14.07 -0.15 2.90
C ASN A 11 15.00 -0.23 4.12
N ASP A 12 15.41 -1.43 4.52
CA ASP A 12 16.44 -1.59 5.56
C ASP A 12 17.73 -0.95 5.07
N TYR A 13 18.49 -0.29 5.93
CA TYR A 13 19.78 0.31 5.57
C TYR A 13 20.89 -0.74 5.50
N ARG A 14 20.76 -1.85 6.22
CA ARG A 14 21.74 -2.94 6.27
C ARG A 14 21.74 -3.72 4.96
N ILE A 15 22.93 -4.00 4.45
CA ILE A 15 23.14 -4.76 3.22
C ILE A 15 24.15 -5.85 3.56
N ALA A 16 23.79 -7.08 3.19
CA ALA A 16 24.70 -8.22 3.24
C ALA A 16 24.88 -8.79 1.83
N LYS A 17 25.80 -9.75 1.69
CA LYS A 17 26.06 -10.40 0.41
C LYS A 17 26.19 -11.92 0.56
N ILE A 18 25.83 -12.63 -0.49
CA ILE A 18 25.90 -14.10 -0.57
C ILE A 18 26.27 -14.52 -2.00
N PRO A 19 26.92 -15.68 -2.21
CA PRO A 19 26.99 -16.29 -3.53
C PRO A 19 25.59 -16.55 -4.09
N PHE A 20 25.43 -16.41 -5.40
CA PHE A 20 24.17 -16.69 -6.09
C PHE A 20 23.59 -18.08 -5.74
N ASP A 21 24.45 -19.10 -5.65
CA ASP A 21 24.07 -20.48 -5.37
C ASP A 21 23.54 -20.70 -3.95
N GLY A 22 23.76 -19.75 -3.02
CA GLY A 22 23.18 -19.78 -1.68
C GLY A 22 21.72 -19.29 -1.62
N LEU A 23 21.16 -18.85 -2.76
CA LEU A 23 19.77 -18.43 -2.84
C LEU A 23 18.84 -19.62 -3.07
N SER A 24 17.78 -19.69 -2.28
CA SER A 24 16.70 -20.68 -2.48
C SER A 24 15.32 -20.01 -2.50
N GLY A 25 14.35 -20.65 -3.16
CA GLY A 25 12.95 -20.19 -3.15
C GLY A 25 12.75 -18.77 -3.73
N ILE A 26 13.51 -18.42 -4.76
CA ILE A 26 13.43 -17.11 -5.44
C ILE A 26 12.01 -16.91 -5.99
N ARG A 27 11.32 -15.85 -5.54
CA ARG A 27 9.94 -15.54 -5.95
C ARG A 27 9.57 -14.09 -5.72
N TRP A 28 8.53 -13.62 -6.39
CA TRP A 28 7.90 -12.35 -6.05
C TRP A 28 7.06 -12.47 -4.78
N ASP A 29 7.23 -11.51 -3.87
CA ASP A 29 6.42 -11.41 -2.66
C ASP A 29 6.31 -9.94 -2.22
N THR A 30 5.33 -9.64 -1.39
CA THR A 30 5.16 -8.35 -0.72
C THR A 30 5.43 -8.44 0.78
N ILE A 31 5.57 -9.63 1.35
CA ILE A 31 5.73 -9.81 2.80
C ILE A 31 7.20 -10.06 3.15
N SER A 32 7.78 -9.22 4.02
CA SER A 32 9.15 -9.41 4.50
C SER A 32 9.30 -10.61 5.44
N GLY A 33 10.52 -11.10 5.63
CA GLY A 33 10.81 -12.08 6.69
C GLY A 33 10.76 -11.46 8.10
N GLY A 34 10.55 -12.31 9.11
CA GLY A 34 10.55 -11.91 10.53
C GLY A 34 9.26 -11.21 10.94
N VAL A 35 9.23 -9.88 10.82
CA VAL A 35 8.09 -9.05 11.26
C VAL A 35 6.92 -9.02 10.28
N ASN A 36 7.02 -9.71 9.14
CA ASN A 36 5.98 -9.77 8.11
C ASN A 36 5.48 -8.40 7.64
N ASN A 37 6.39 -7.42 7.51
CA ASN A 37 6.05 -6.10 6.99
C ASN A 37 5.62 -6.20 5.53
N ILE A 38 4.55 -5.47 5.18
CA ILE A 38 4.05 -5.40 3.81
C ILE A 38 4.81 -4.32 3.05
N ALA A 39 5.48 -4.71 1.98
CA ALA A 39 6.23 -3.83 1.09
C ALA A 39 5.29 -3.04 0.17
N PRO A 40 5.68 -1.82 -0.24
CA PRO A 40 4.89 -0.95 -1.09
C PRO A 40 4.88 -1.41 -2.55
N GLN A 41 5.33 -2.62 -2.89
CA GLN A 41 5.21 -3.33 -4.16
C GLN A 41 5.81 -4.73 -4.04
N PRO A 42 5.58 -5.64 -5.00
CA PRO A 42 6.29 -6.91 -5.04
C PRO A 42 7.77 -6.64 -5.29
N PHE A 43 8.59 -7.26 -4.45
CA PHE A 43 10.03 -7.38 -4.64
C PHE A 43 10.38 -8.85 -4.81
N ILE A 44 11.60 -9.12 -5.26
CA ILE A 44 12.09 -10.49 -5.33
C ILE A 44 12.59 -10.86 -3.94
N HIS A 45 12.07 -11.95 -3.41
CA HIS A 45 12.45 -12.55 -2.15
C HIS A 45 13.10 -13.90 -2.40
N ALA A 46 13.98 -14.30 -1.49
CA ALA A 46 14.60 -15.62 -1.45
C ALA A 46 14.85 -16.00 0.01
N TYR A 47 15.36 -17.21 0.22
CA TYR A 47 15.83 -17.71 1.50
C TYR A 47 17.34 -17.97 1.42
N VAL A 48 18.04 -17.68 2.51
CA VAL A 48 19.48 -17.90 2.68
C VAL A 48 19.75 -18.50 4.06
N TRP A 49 20.85 -19.22 4.23
CA TRP A 49 21.29 -19.65 5.54
C TRP A 49 22.17 -18.58 6.21
N CYS A 50 21.97 -18.34 7.50
CA CYS A 50 22.62 -17.23 8.21
C CYS A 50 24.16 -17.30 8.25
N ASP A 51 24.70 -18.51 8.20
CA ASP A 51 26.14 -18.81 8.19
C ASP A 51 26.79 -18.64 6.81
N GLU A 52 26.01 -18.60 5.74
CA GLU A 52 26.48 -18.32 4.38
C GLU A 52 26.52 -16.82 4.05
N VAL A 53 25.92 -15.99 4.90
CA VAL A 53 25.80 -14.54 4.69
C VAL A 53 27.09 -13.82 5.12
N ILE A 54 27.62 -13.00 4.23
CA ILE A 54 28.74 -12.10 4.51
C ILE A 54 28.21 -10.69 4.75
N GLY A 55 28.36 -10.17 5.97
CA GLY A 55 27.91 -8.84 6.39
C GLY A 55 26.83 -8.88 7.47
N ASP A 56 26.18 -7.75 7.72
CA ASP A 56 25.15 -7.63 8.76
C ASP A 56 23.75 -7.82 8.15
N ILE A 57 23.06 -8.86 8.61
CA ILE A 57 21.63 -9.03 8.38
C ILE A 57 20.92 -9.25 9.71
N ALA A 58 19.88 -8.45 9.95
CA ALA A 58 19.10 -8.56 11.17
C ALA A 58 18.38 -9.92 11.25
N HIS A 59 18.83 -10.75 12.19
CA HIS A 59 18.16 -11.99 12.60
C HIS A 59 18.31 -12.17 14.12
N SER A 60 17.32 -12.81 14.75
CA SER A 60 17.40 -13.19 16.16
C SER A 60 17.46 -14.72 16.26
N CYS A 61 18.32 -15.25 17.12
CA CYS A 61 18.36 -16.68 17.44
C CYS A 61 17.15 -17.14 18.29
N GLN A 62 16.11 -16.30 18.42
CA GLN A 62 14.90 -16.60 19.19
C GLN A 62 14.04 -17.70 18.53
N HIS A 63 14.33 -18.06 17.28
CA HIS A 63 13.56 -19.01 16.50
C HIS A 63 14.19 -20.41 16.41
N GLY A 64 15.23 -20.69 17.19
CA GLY A 64 15.89 -22.00 17.26
C GLY A 64 17.41 -21.92 17.18
N PRO A 65 18.12 -23.05 17.29
CA PRO A 65 19.57 -23.09 17.11
C PRO A 65 19.94 -22.79 15.63
N PRO A 66 21.09 -22.15 15.36
CA PRO A 66 21.60 -21.93 14.01
C PRO A 66 22.02 -23.26 13.32
N PRO A 67 22.14 -23.29 11.98
CA PRO A 67 21.92 -22.18 11.05
C PRO A 67 20.42 -21.92 10.77
N HIS A 68 20.06 -20.65 10.54
CA HIS A 68 18.68 -20.23 10.30
C HIS A 68 18.42 -19.95 8.83
N SER A 69 17.26 -20.38 8.34
CA SER A 69 16.77 -19.95 7.03
C SER A 69 16.13 -18.56 7.14
N ILE A 70 16.77 -17.58 6.52
CA ILE A 70 16.38 -16.17 6.58
C ILE A 70 15.72 -15.80 5.25
N LYS A 71 14.44 -15.42 5.28
CA LYS A 71 13.80 -14.76 4.14
C LYS A 71 14.39 -13.36 3.94
N ILE A 72 14.91 -13.10 2.75
CA ILE A 72 15.55 -11.84 2.37
C ILE A 72 14.81 -11.17 1.22
N VAL A 73 15.21 -9.96 0.88
CA VAL A 73 14.75 -9.23 -0.31
C VAL A 73 15.95 -8.79 -1.14
N ILE A 74 15.80 -8.90 -2.46
CA ILE A 74 16.80 -8.54 -3.46
C ILE A 74 16.25 -7.33 -4.20
N VAL A 75 16.96 -6.21 -4.14
CA VAL A 75 16.53 -4.96 -4.76
C VAL A 75 17.45 -4.61 -5.92
N LYS A 76 16.84 -4.12 -7.02
CA LYS A 76 17.54 -3.81 -8.28
C LYS A 76 18.69 -2.81 -8.10
N LYS A 77 18.54 -1.84 -7.19
CA LYS A 77 19.54 -0.77 -6.99
C LYS A 77 20.86 -1.25 -6.37
N ASP A 78 20.86 -2.41 -5.71
CA ASP A 78 22.05 -2.92 -5.01
C ASP A 78 22.78 -4.00 -5.81
N ASN A 79 22.21 -4.44 -6.93
CA ASN A 79 22.71 -5.57 -7.71
C ASN A 79 23.01 -5.13 -9.13
N SER A 80 24.00 -5.75 -9.77
CA SER A 80 24.30 -5.46 -11.17
C SER A 80 23.10 -5.82 -12.07
N PRO A 81 22.95 -5.16 -13.24
CA PRO A 81 21.85 -5.44 -14.16
C PRO A 81 21.75 -6.92 -14.57
N ASP A 82 22.88 -7.59 -14.81
CA ASP A 82 22.93 -8.98 -15.27
C ASP A 82 22.44 -9.95 -14.19
N ILE A 83 22.93 -9.79 -12.96
CA ILE A 83 22.48 -10.58 -11.79
C ILE A 83 20.99 -10.39 -11.57
N PHE A 84 20.54 -9.13 -11.57
CA PHE A 84 19.15 -8.85 -11.31
C PHE A 84 18.25 -9.41 -12.42
N LYS A 85 18.72 -9.43 -13.67
CA LYS A 85 18.03 -10.05 -14.80
C LYS A 85 17.89 -11.56 -14.58
N MET A 86 18.98 -12.28 -14.28
CA MET A 86 18.96 -13.72 -14.01
C MET A 86 18.01 -14.08 -12.86
N ILE A 87 18.08 -13.35 -11.75
CA ILE A 87 17.20 -13.54 -10.60
C ILE A 87 15.72 -13.29 -10.97
N SER A 88 15.46 -12.27 -11.80
CA SER A 88 14.10 -11.95 -12.26
C SER A 88 13.53 -13.02 -13.18
N GLU A 89 14.37 -13.64 -14.02
CA GLU A 89 13.97 -14.76 -14.89
C GLU A 89 13.56 -15.98 -14.07
N ILE A 90 14.31 -16.30 -13.00
CA ILE A 90 13.96 -17.39 -12.07
C ILE A 90 12.69 -17.07 -11.28
N ALA A 91 12.54 -15.84 -10.79
CA ALA A 91 11.35 -15.40 -10.06
C ALA A 91 10.07 -15.43 -10.91
N GLY A 92 10.21 -15.49 -12.24
CA GLY A 92 9.11 -15.43 -13.18
C GLY A 92 8.51 -14.02 -13.33
N PRO A 93 7.35 -13.90 -13.98
CA PRO A 93 6.75 -12.60 -14.26
C PRO A 93 6.36 -11.88 -12.97
N LYS A 94 6.73 -10.59 -12.88
CA LYS A 94 6.33 -9.75 -11.75
C LYS A 94 4.80 -9.69 -11.64
N PRO A 95 4.20 -10.02 -10.49
CA PRO A 95 2.76 -10.01 -10.34
C PRO A 95 2.23 -8.59 -10.51
N LYS A 96 1.14 -8.46 -11.28
CA LYS A 96 0.39 -7.21 -11.40
C LYS A 96 -0.31 -6.95 -10.08
N VAL A 97 0.15 -5.95 -9.33
CA VAL A 97 -0.61 -5.49 -8.17
C VAL A 97 -1.67 -4.51 -8.64
N TYR A 98 -2.91 -4.94 -8.59
CA TYR A 98 -4.06 -4.06 -8.81
C TYR A 98 -4.27 -3.16 -7.59
N ARG A 99 -3.44 -2.13 -7.44
CA ARG A 99 -3.79 -1.07 -6.49
C ARG A 99 -5.00 -0.33 -7.03
N ALA A 100 -5.98 0.00 -6.18
CA ALA A 100 -6.92 1.02 -6.61
C ALA A 100 -6.11 2.28 -6.93
N LYS A 101 -6.44 2.88 -8.08
CA LYS A 101 -5.83 4.16 -8.45
C LYS A 101 -6.08 5.14 -7.30
N PRO A 102 -5.04 5.80 -6.78
CA PRO A 102 -5.25 6.83 -5.78
C PRO A 102 -6.18 7.91 -6.35
N TYR A 103 -6.96 8.52 -5.48
CA TYR A 103 -7.67 9.74 -5.84
C TYR A 103 -6.69 10.76 -6.42
N ASN A 104 -7.00 11.28 -7.59
CA ASN A 104 -6.44 12.49 -8.15
C ASN A 104 -7.16 13.67 -7.50
N PRO A 105 -6.50 14.43 -6.61
CA PRO A 105 -7.15 15.50 -5.85
C PRO A 105 -7.77 16.58 -6.74
N LYS A 106 -7.25 16.82 -7.96
CA LYS A 106 -7.81 17.85 -8.84
C LYS A 106 -9.10 17.40 -9.51
N THR A 107 -9.12 16.20 -10.09
CA THR A 107 -10.28 15.72 -10.85
C THR A 107 -11.33 15.10 -9.93
N ASP A 108 -10.91 14.25 -8.98
CA ASP A 108 -11.87 13.53 -8.13
C ASP A 108 -12.59 14.47 -7.14
N VAL A 109 -11.92 15.49 -6.60
CA VAL A 109 -12.59 16.46 -5.72
C VAL A 109 -13.67 17.20 -6.49
N LYS A 110 -13.35 17.65 -7.72
CA LYS A 110 -14.31 18.31 -8.59
C LYS A 110 -15.49 17.40 -8.92
N ASP A 111 -15.24 16.15 -9.30
CA ASP A 111 -16.30 15.20 -9.64
C ASP A 111 -17.19 14.87 -8.44
N ILE A 112 -16.62 14.78 -7.23
CA ILE A 112 -17.38 14.59 -5.98
C ILE A 112 -18.23 15.82 -5.65
N CYS A 113 -17.66 17.03 -5.76
CA CYS A 113 -18.42 18.26 -5.53
C CYS A 113 -19.55 18.41 -6.57
N ASP A 114 -19.26 18.14 -7.85
CA ASP A 114 -20.25 18.11 -8.92
C ASP A 114 -21.36 17.08 -8.64
N ALA A 115 -21.02 15.90 -8.10
CA ALA A 115 -22.01 14.90 -7.69
C ALA A 115 -22.93 15.40 -6.56
N LEU A 116 -22.37 16.04 -5.54
CA LEU A 116 -23.13 16.62 -4.44
C LEU A 116 -24.05 17.75 -4.93
N ILE A 117 -23.50 18.71 -5.67
CA ILE A 117 -24.19 19.94 -6.06
C ILE A 117 -25.19 19.68 -7.18
N LYS A 118 -24.79 18.94 -8.21
CA LYS A 118 -25.60 18.70 -9.43
C LYS A 118 -26.41 17.41 -9.35
N GLY A 119 -26.30 16.65 -8.26
CA GLY A 119 -27.03 15.39 -8.07
C GLY A 119 -26.60 14.27 -9.01
N LYS A 120 -25.34 14.29 -9.49
CA LYS A 120 -24.80 13.19 -10.30
C LYS A 120 -24.44 11.99 -9.42
N ASP A 121 -24.59 10.79 -9.96
CA ASP A 121 -24.10 9.60 -9.27
C ASP A 121 -22.57 9.58 -9.23
N HIS A 122 -22.02 9.14 -8.10
CA HIS A 122 -20.58 9.02 -7.94
C HIS A 122 -20.22 7.99 -6.86
N PRO A 123 -19.28 7.05 -7.12
CA PRO A 123 -18.99 5.91 -6.24
C PRO A 123 -18.38 6.26 -4.88
N ALA A 124 -18.06 7.54 -4.64
CA ALA A 124 -17.60 8.04 -3.36
C ALA A 124 -18.71 8.73 -2.54
N VAL A 125 -19.90 8.92 -3.10
CA VAL A 125 -21.03 9.60 -2.44
C VAL A 125 -22.12 8.57 -2.16
N GLU A 126 -22.38 8.31 -0.89
CA GLU A 126 -23.46 7.43 -0.47
C GLU A 126 -24.59 8.27 0.12
N ILE A 127 -25.79 8.14 -0.43
CA ILE A 127 -26.98 8.83 0.08
C ILE A 127 -27.64 7.94 1.14
N LYS A 128 -27.93 8.52 2.31
CA LYS A 128 -28.59 7.81 3.42
C LYS A 128 -29.69 8.64 4.05
N ASP A 129 -30.68 7.96 4.60
CA ASP A 129 -31.67 8.58 5.49
C ASP A 129 -31.20 8.46 6.95
N HIS A 130 -30.90 9.61 7.55
CA HIS A 130 -30.47 9.73 8.93
C HIS A 130 -31.62 10.19 9.82
N LYS A 131 -31.81 9.53 10.98
CA LYS A 131 -32.93 9.80 11.90
C LYS A 131 -33.05 11.28 12.31
N ILE A 132 -31.92 11.95 12.53
CA ILE A 132 -31.88 13.34 13.02
C ILE A 132 -31.76 14.36 11.88
N HIS A 133 -31.00 14.00 10.83
CA HIS A 133 -30.61 14.96 9.81
C HIS A 133 -31.46 14.84 8.53
N GLY A 134 -32.28 13.80 8.41
CA GLY A 134 -32.98 13.45 7.18
C GLY A 134 -31.99 12.89 6.16
N LYS A 135 -32.21 13.19 4.88
CA LYS A 135 -31.31 12.75 3.80
C LYS A 135 -29.93 13.40 3.92
N ILE A 136 -28.89 12.57 4.03
CA ILE A 136 -27.48 12.97 4.13
C ILE A 136 -26.66 12.35 3.00
N PHE A 137 -25.56 13.02 2.67
CA PHE A 137 -24.59 12.62 1.66
C PHE A 137 -23.26 12.32 2.35
N VAL A 138 -22.89 11.03 2.40
CA VAL A 138 -21.70 10.53 3.11
C VAL A 138 -20.58 10.30 2.11
N ILE A 139 -19.42 10.92 2.33
CA ILE A 139 -18.27 10.83 1.42
C ILE A 139 -17.30 9.73 1.90
N LYS A 140 -17.16 8.68 1.08
CA LYS A 140 -16.33 7.49 1.37
C LYS A 140 -15.27 7.22 0.30
N PRO A 141 -14.18 6.51 0.65
CA PRO A 141 -13.22 6.00 -0.33
C PRO A 141 -13.87 5.15 -1.42
N LYS A 142 -13.55 5.41 -2.69
CA LYS A 142 -13.93 4.57 -3.84
C LYS A 142 -13.39 3.15 -3.60
N ASN A 143 -14.17 2.12 -3.93
CA ASN A 143 -13.76 0.71 -3.91
C ASN A 143 -13.30 0.16 -2.55
N MET A 144 -13.82 0.66 -1.44
CA MET A 144 -13.39 0.30 -0.07
C MET A 144 -13.33 -1.22 0.19
N LYS A 145 -14.26 -2.03 -0.33
CA LYS A 145 -14.25 -3.49 -0.16
C LYS A 145 -13.05 -4.16 -0.85
N LYS A 146 -12.72 -3.76 -2.08
CA LYS A 146 -11.58 -4.29 -2.84
C LYS A 146 -10.26 -3.88 -2.19
N LEU A 147 -10.24 -2.70 -1.56
CA LEU A 147 -9.06 -2.10 -0.95
C LEU A 147 -8.62 -2.74 0.37
N ILE A 148 -9.57 -3.26 1.15
CA ILE A 148 -9.27 -3.96 2.41
C ILE A 148 -8.57 -5.29 2.12
N ALA A 149 -8.95 -5.97 1.03
CA ALA A 149 -8.37 -7.25 0.62
C ALA A 149 -6.89 -7.14 0.19
N ASP A 150 -6.48 -5.99 -0.34
CA ASP A 150 -5.13 -5.80 -0.90
C ASP A 150 -4.09 -5.27 0.11
N GLY A 151 -4.42 -5.18 1.41
CA GLY A 151 -3.50 -4.74 2.47
C GLY A 151 -3.07 -3.26 2.39
N THR A 152 -3.65 -2.47 1.49
CA THR A 152 -3.29 -1.05 1.24
C THR A 152 -4.10 -0.04 2.07
N ALA A 153 -4.90 -0.53 3.02
CA ALA A 153 -5.88 0.27 3.78
C ALA A 153 -5.27 1.52 4.46
N ASN A 154 -4.05 1.41 5.00
CA ASN A 154 -3.42 2.52 5.73
C ASN A 154 -2.97 3.67 4.82
N THR A 155 -2.36 3.37 3.66
CA THR A 155 -1.90 4.39 2.70
C THR A 155 -3.08 5.11 2.03
N LEU A 156 -4.23 4.44 1.93
CA LEU A 156 -5.46 5.00 1.38
C LEU A 156 -6.27 5.81 2.39
N ARG A 157 -6.27 5.47 3.69
CA ARG A 157 -6.85 6.33 4.73
C ARG A 157 -6.22 7.72 4.73
N ALA A 158 -4.89 7.79 4.71
CA ALA A 158 -4.16 9.06 4.66
C ALA A 158 -4.50 9.89 3.40
N ARG A 159 -4.67 9.22 2.25
CA ARG A 159 -5.04 9.89 0.98
C ARG A 159 -6.52 10.29 0.94
N SER A 160 -7.41 9.48 1.50
CA SER A 160 -8.83 9.81 1.67
C SER A 160 -9.00 11.04 2.56
N HIS A 161 -8.20 11.16 3.61
CA HIS A 161 -8.23 12.34 4.49
C HIS A 161 -7.90 13.63 3.71
N LYS A 162 -6.86 13.60 2.86
CA LYS A 162 -6.50 14.76 2.01
C LYS A 162 -7.62 15.14 1.04
N VAL A 163 -8.30 14.16 0.45
CA VAL A 163 -9.44 14.39 -0.44
C VAL A 163 -10.63 14.97 0.33
N GLN A 164 -10.96 14.41 1.48
CA GLN A 164 -12.02 14.92 2.35
C GLN A 164 -11.74 16.37 2.78
N LEU A 165 -10.51 16.69 3.18
CA LEU A 165 -10.13 18.07 3.50
C LEU A 165 -10.34 19.05 2.34
N GLN A 166 -9.98 18.66 1.11
CA GLN A 166 -10.19 19.51 -0.06
C GLN A 166 -11.67 19.66 -0.42
N ILE A 167 -12.47 18.59 -0.31
CA ILE A 167 -13.92 18.69 -0.48
C ILE A 167 -14.51 19.62 0.58
N PHE A 168 -14.05 19.49 1.83
CA PHE A 168 -14.47 20.36 2.92
C PHE A 168 -14.21 21.83 2.60
N ILE A 169 -13.00 22.16 2.15
CA ILE A 169 -12.65 23.54 1.74
C ILE A 169 -13.58 24.02 0.63
N ASN A 170 -13.78 23.22 -0.43
CA ASN A 170 -14.61 23.62 -1.57
C ASN A 170 -16.09 23.75 -1.24
N MET A 171 -16.61 22.91 -0.32
CA MET A 171 -18.02 22.91 0.04
C MET A 171 -18.34 23.90 1.17
N LYS A 172 -17.34 24.41 1.90
CA LYS A 172 -17.54 25.37 3.00
C LYS A 172 -18.24 26.66 2.55
N GLU A 173 -17.96 27.10 1.33
CA GLU A 173 -18.55 28.31 0.74
C GLU A 173 -19.91 28.06 0.08
N ASN A 174 -20.34 26.80 -0.02
CA ASN A 174 -21.60 26.44 -0.66
C ASN A 174 -22.77 26.51 0.35
N SER A 175 -23.61 27.55 0.24
CA SER A 175 -24.75 27.78 1.12
C SER A 175 -25.86 26.72 1.03
N ASP A 176 -25.90 25.93 -0.04
CA ASP A 176 -26.93 24.92 -0.24
C ASP A 176 -26.67 23.65 0.59
N PHE A 177 -25.49 23.55 1.20
CA PHE A 177 -25.10 22.39 1.99
C PHE A 177 -24.59 22.80 3.36
N LYS A 178 -24.92 21.97 4.36
CA LYS A 178 -24.42 22.09 5.73
C LYS A 178 -23.70 20.81 6.11
N GLU A 179 -22.48 20.94 6.65
CA GLU A 179 -21.78 19.81 7.24
C GLU A 179 -22.55 19.29 8.47
N VAL A 180 -22.70 17.98 8.58
CA VAL A 180 -23.34 17.32 9.72
C VAL A 180 -22.46 16.17 10.23
N GLN A 181 -22.51 15.92 11.52
CA GLN A 181 -21.74 14.84 12.13
C GLN A 181 -22.36 13.47 11.81
N TYR A 182 -21.56 12.57 11.25
CA TYR A 182 -21.96 11.17 11.03
C TYR A 182 -20.75 10.22 11.11
N GLY A 183 -20.52 9.67 12.30
CA GLY A 183 -19.36 8.84 12.59
C GLY A 183 -18.04 9.58 12.31
N TYR A 184 -17.11 8.92 11.62
CA TYR A 184 -15.83 9.49 11.20
C TYR A 184 -15.82 9.99 9.75
N TRP A 185 -16.99 10.09 9.11
CA TRP A 185 -17.09 10.41 7.69
C TRP A 185 -17.47 11.87 7.47
N LEU A 186 -16.80 12.52 6.51
CA LEU A 186 -17.23 13.82 6.01
C LEU A 186 -18.63 13.68 5.38
N THR A 187 -19.59 14.44 5.90
CA THR A 187 -21.00 14.25 5.60
C THR A 187 -21.71 15.59 5.47
N TYR A 188 -22.55 15.71 4.44
CA TYR A 188 -23.34 16.91 4.17
C TYR A 188 -24.82 16.62 4.20
N LYS A 189 -25.59 17.63 4.60
CA LYS A 189 -27.04 17.71 4.41
C LYS A 189 -27.32 18.86 3.44
N LYS A 190 -28.21 18.65 2.48
CA LYS A 190 -28.70 19.75 1.63
C LYS A 190 -29.68 20.61 2.45
N ASN A 191 -29.45 21.92 2.48
CA ASN A 191 -30.39 22.89 3.03
C ASN A 191 -31.65 22.88 2.17
N LYS A 192 -32.81 22.92 2.82
CA LYS A 192 -34.10 22.94 2.12
C LYS A 192 -34.26 24.24 1.35
#